data_AF-A0A955H8E1-F1
#
_entry.id   AF-A0A955H8E1-F1
#
_cell.length_a   1.000
_cell.length_b   1.000
_cell.length_c   1.000
_cell.angle_alpha   90.00
_cell.angle_beta   90.00
_cell.angle_gamma   90.00
#
_symmetry.space_group_name_H-M   'P 1'
#
loop_
_entity.id
_entity.type
_entity.pdbx_description
1 polymer ?
#
loop_
_entity_poly.entity_id
_entity_poly.type
_entity_poly.pdbx_seq_one_letter_code
_entity_poly.pdbx_strand_id
1 'polypeptide(L)'
;MIIAKVNNNEKRHTENHQNERKSVMCHEIGARLLIDDAWHHVADAAAAGLPAILLDRPWNQEPVPPGAIRTHNWPDTVTRVLEHLR
;
A
#
# COMPACT_ATOMS: atom_id res chain seq x y z
N MET A 1 6.28 1.74 -2.13
CA MET A 1 5.46 2.34 -1.06
C MET A 1 5.08 3.80 -1.33
N ILE A 2 3.91 4.03 -1.91
CA ILE A 2 3.22 5.32 -1.80
C ILE A 2 2.13 5.13 -0.76
N ILE A 3 2.11 5.99 0.27
CA ILE A 3 1.09 5.94 1.32
C ILE A 3 0.13 7.11 1.10
N ALA A 4 -1.15 6.81 0.90
CA ALA A 4 -2.18 7.84 0.76
C ALA A 4 -2.75 8.17 2.15
N LYS A 5 -2.49 9.40 2.61
CA LYS A 5 -3.06 10.01 3.81
C LYS A 5 -4.06 11.09 3.39
N VAL A 6 -5.18 11.20 4.11
CA VAL A 6 -6.06 12.38 4.02
C VAL A 6 -5.73 13.28 5.21
N ASN A 7 -5.30 14.51 4.91
CA ASN A 7 -4.90 15.64 5.76
C ASN A 7 -3.53 15.63 6.48
N ASN A 8 -2.76 16.66 6.09
CA ASN A 8 -1.51 17.28 6.55
C ASN A 8 -0.22 16.47 6.77
N ASN A 9 0.67 16.68 5.79
CA ASN A 9 2.07 17.11 5.90
C ASN A 9 2.93 16.49 7.02
N GLU A 10 3.58 15.38 6.71
CA GLU A 10 4.93 15.05 7.20
C GLU A 10 5.50 13.92 6.33
N LYS A 11 6.55 14.20 5.55
CA LYS A 11 7.36 13.17 4.89
C LYS A 11 8.47 12.77 5.85
N ARG A 12 8.46 11.52 6.33
CA ARG A 12 9.58 10.93 7.06
C ARG A 12 10.22 9.86 6.19
N HIS A 13 11.46 10.10 5.76
CA HIS A 13 12.37 9.04 5.33
C HIS A 13 13.20 8.67 6.55
N THR A 14 12.83 7.59 7.24
CA THR A 14 13.65 7.01 8.31
C THR A 14 14.51 5.90 7.72
N GLU A 15 15.82 6.11 7.77
CA GLU A 15 16.84 5.09 7.52
C GLU A 15 16.77 4.05 8.67
N ASN A 16 16.82 2.74 8.35
CA ASN A 16 16.75 1.57 9.26
C ASN A 16 15.36 1.02 9.68
N HIS A 17 14.55 0.53 8.75
CA HIS A 17 13.38 -0.33 9.08
C HIS A 17 13.47 -1.68 8.35
N GLN A 18 14.55 -2.44 8.56
CA GLN A 18 14.73 -3.76 7.95
C GLN A 18 13.75 -4.82 8.50
N ASN A 19 12.91 -4.51 9.50
CA ASN A 19 12.00 -5.50 10.10
C ASN A 19 10.68 -4.94 10.64
N GLU A 20 10.34 -3.69 10.35
CA GLU A 20 9.04 -3.16 10.76
C GLU A 20 7.99 -3.47 9.70
N ARG A 21 6.93 -4.17 10.12
CA ARG A 21 5.76 -4.46 9.28
C ARG A 21 5.21 -3.16 8.71
N LYS A 22 4.94 -3.14 7.41
CA LYS A 22 4.40 -1.98 6.71
C LYS A 22 3.03 -1.58 7.24
N SER A 23 2.24 -2.56 7.68
CA SER A 23 0.98 -2.35 8.37
C SER A 23 1.13 -1.44 9.59
N VAL A 24 2.15 -1.65 10.42
CA VAL A 24 2.42 -0.84 11.63
C VAL A 24 2.66 0.62 11.24
N MET A 25 3.62 0.86 10.33
CA MET A 25 3.91 2.22 9.84
C MET A 25 2.68 2.90 9.24
N CYS A 26 1.90 2.16 8.45
CA CYS A 26 0.68 2.69 7.84
C CYS A 26 -0.35 3.11 8.89
N HIS A 27 -0.57 2.31 9.94
CA HIS A 27 -1.45 2.67 11.03
C HIS A 27 -0.95 3.89 11.80
N GLU A 28 0.34 3.94 12.13
CA GLU A 28 0.96 5.05 12.87
C GLU A 28 0.78 6.39 12.15
N ILE A 29 0.95 6.42 10.82
CA ILE A 29 0.81 7.67 10.07
C ILE A 29 -0.65 7.99 9.69
N GLY A 30 -1.60 7.13 10.01
CA GLY A 30 -3.01 7.29 9.65
C GLY A 30 -3.27 7.09 8.15
N ALA A 31 -2.51 6.18 7.53
CA ALA A 31 -2.74 5.78 6.15
C ALA A 31 -4.12 5.14 5.98
N ARG A 32 -4.78 5.42 4.86
CA ARG A 32 -6.05 4.76 4.50
C ARG A 32 -5.92 3.70 3.43
N LEU A 33 -4.76 3.64 2.76
CA LEU A 33 -4.48 2.79 1.62
C LEU A 33 -2.96 2.64 1.47
N LEU A 34 -2.50 1.42 1.21
CA LEU A 34 -1.12 1.13 0.81
C LEU A 34 -1.04 0.92 -0.71
N ILE A 35 -0.03 1.49 -1.38
CA ILE A 35 0.35 1.14 -2.76
C ILE A 35 1.80 0.66 -2.75
N ASP A 36 2.02 -0.61 -3.10
CA ASP A 36 3.35 -1.22 -3.11
C ASP A 36 3.49 -2.23 -4.26
N ASP A 37 4.72 -2.49 -4.70
CA ASP A 37 5.03 -3.49 -5.71
C ASP A 37 5.66 -4.75 -5.11
N ALA A 38 5.93 -4.77 -3.80
CA ALA A 38 6.34 -5.98 -3.11
C ALA A 38 5.13 -6.72 -2.54
N TRP A 39 4.95 -7.97 -2.96
CA TRP A 39 3.81 -8.79 -2.55
C TRP A 39 3.68 -8.93 -1.03
N HIS A 40 4.80 -9.14 -0.32
CA HIS A 40 4.80 -9.33 1.14
C HIS A 40 4.35 -8.09 1.91
N HIS A 41 4.64 -6.88 1.41
CA HIS A 41 4.14 -5.64 2.01
C HIS A 41 2.62 -5.51 1.83
N VAL A 42 2.12 -5.83 0.64
CA VAL A 42 0.68 -5.84 0.36
C VAL A 42 -0.04 -6.88 1.20
N ALA A 43 0.52 -8.08 1.33
CA ALA A 43 -0.04 -9.15 2.14
C ALA A 43 -0.10 -8.75 3.63
N ASP A 44 0.96 -8.15 4.17
CA ASP A 44 0.98 -7.63 5.54
C ASP A 44 -0.08 -6.56 5.78
N ALA A 45 -0.20 -5.58 4.89
CA ALA A 45 -1.23 -4.54 4.98
C ALA A 45 -2.64 -5.13 4.91
N ALA A 46 -2.90 -5.98 3.93
CA ALA A 46 -4.22 -6.59 3.73
C ALA A 46 -4.63 -7.48 4.92
N ALA A 47 -3.69 -8.26 5.48
CA ALA A 47 -3.91 -9.07 6.68
C ALA A 47 -4.20 -8.22 7.92
N ALA A 48 -3.66 -6.99 7.99
CA ALA A 48 -3.97 -6.02 9.04
C ALA A 48 -5.28 -5.24 8.80
N GLY A 49 -6.04 -5.57 7.75
CA GLY A 49 -7.28 -4.89 7.40
C GLY A 49 -7.07 -3.52 6.75
N LEU A 50 -5.84 -3.20 6.33
CA LEU A 50 -5.54 -2.00 5.54
C LEU A 50 -5.74 -2.30 4.05
N PRO A 51 -6.63 -1.59 3.35
CA PRO A 51 -6.79 -1.70 1.91
C PRO A 51 -5.45 -1.49 1.20
N ALA A 52 -5.14 -2.35 0.22
CA ALA A 52 -3.85 -2.33 -0.45
C ALA A 52 -3.97 -2.51 -1.97
N ILE A 53 -3.09 -1.84 -2.71
CA ILE A 53 -2.94 -1.96 -4.16
C ILE A 53 -1.56 -2.56 -4.46
N LEU A 54 -1.54 -3.71 -5.12
CA LEU A 54 -0.36 -4.33 -5.68
C LEU A 54 -0.14 -3.84 -7.10
N LEU A 55 0.88 -3.00 -7.29
CA LEU A 55 1.23 -2.53 -8.62
C LEU A 55 1.94 -3.66 -9.40
N ASP A 56 1.38 -4.07 -10.52
CA ASP A 56 1.81 -5.25 -11.25
C ASP A 56 3.26 -5.13 -11.75
N ARG A 57 4.07 -6.14 -11.43
CA ARG A 57 5.48 -6.23 -11.79
C ARG A 57 5.90 -7.69 -12.02
N PRO A 58 6.91 -7.96 -12.86
CA PRO A 58 7.35 -9.32 -13.14
C PRO A 58 7.72 -10.17 -11.90
N TRP A 59 8.14 -9.52 -10.81
CA TRP A 59 8.58 -10.18 -9.58
C TRP A 59 7.47 -10.42 -8.54
N ASN A 60 6.25 -9.95 -8.76
CA ASN A 60 5.16 -10.02 -7.77
C ASN A 60 3.94 -10.79 -8.29
N GLN A 61 4.15 -11.85 -9.07
CA GLN A 61 3.11 -12.59 -9.80
C GLN A 61 2.34 -13.60 -8.94
N GLU A 62 2.52 -13.59 -7.62
CA GLU A 62 1.75 -14.39 -6.70
C GLU A 62 0.27 -13.95 -6.68
N PRO A 63 -0.66 -14.83 -6.24
CA PRO A 63 -2.06 -14.48 -6.09
C PRO A 63 -2.26 -13.25 -5.21
N VAL A 64 -3.19 -12.38 -5.60
CA VAL A 64 -3.47 -11.16 -4.85
C VAL A 64 -4.02 -11.52 -3.46
N PRO A 65 -3.44 -10.99 -2.36
CA PRO A 65 -3.96 -11.24 -1.01
C PRO A 65 -5.43 -10.79 -0.86
N PRO A 66 -6.27 -11.50 -0.08
CA PRO A 66 -7.62 -11.04 0.22
C PRO A 66 -7.61 -9.64 0.84
N GLY A 67 -8.46 -8.74 0.35
CA GLY A 67 -8.47 -7.33 0.79
C GLY A 67 -7.51 -6.41 0.02
N ALA A 68 -6.76 -6.94 -0.94
CA ALA A 68 -5.96 -6.17 -1.88
C ALA A 68 -6.50 -6.27 -3.32
N ILE A 69 -6.07 -5.35 -4.17
CA ILE A 69 -6.31 -5.38 -5.63
C ILE A 69 -5.00 -5.24 -6.39
N ARG A 70 -4.93 -5.81 -7.60
CA ARG A 70 -3.79 -5.61 -8.51
C ARG A 70 -4.16 -4.60 -9.58
N THR A 71 -3.25 -3.69 -9.89
CA THR A 71 -3.38 -2.70 -10.96
C THR A 71 -2.20 -2.80 -11.91
N HIS A 72 -2.42 -2.62 -13.21
CA HIS A 72 -1.38 -2.86 -14.22
C HIS A 72 -0.61 -1.61 -14.64
N ASN A 73 -1.11 -0.43 -14.28
CA ASN A 73 -0.50 0.84 -14.63
C ASN A 73 -0.90 1.96 -13.65
N TRP A 74 -0.19 3.08 -13.73
CA TRP A 74 -0.45 4.24 -12.87
C TRP A 74 -1.83 4.89 -13.09
N PRO A 75 -2.33 5.09 -14.32
CA PRO A 75 -3.69 5.62 -14.52
C PRO A 75 -4.79 4.81 -13.81
N ASP A 76 -4.79 3.49 -13.95
CA ASP A 76 -5.71 2.60 -13.23
C ASP A 76 -5.52 2.72 -11.72
N THR A 77 -4.26 2.70 -11.24
CA THR A 77 -3.93 2.89 -9.82
C THR A 77 -4.52 4.18 -9.25
N VAL A 78 -4.39 5.30 -9.96
CA VAL A 78 -4.94 6.60 -9.53
C VAL A 78 -6.47 6.54 -9.50
N THR A 79 -7.11 5.96 -10.51
CA THR A 79 -8.57 5.75 -10.51
C THR A 79 -9.02 4.99 -9.27
N ARG A 80 -8.36 3.89 -8.92
CA ARG A 80 -8.66 3.09 -7.72
C ARG A 80 -8.46 3.86 -6.42
N VAL A 81 -7.40 4.65 -6.33
CA VAL A 81 -7.16 5.54 -5.17
C VAL A 81 -8.31 6.52 -5.02
N LEU A 82 -8.74 7.16 -6.11
CA LEU A 82 -9.84 8.14 -6.07
C LEU A 82 -11.19 7.49 -5.74
N GLU A 83 -11.45 6.28 -6.22
CA GLU A 83 -12.64 5.49 -5.83
C GLU A 83 -12.66 5.19 -4.33
N HIS A 84 -11.50 4.84 -3.75
CA HIS A 84 -11.36 4.50 -2.33
C HIS A 84 -11.45 5.70 -1.38
N LEU A 85 -11.10 6.89 -1.85
CA LEU A 85 -11.08 8.11 -1.04
C LEU A 85 -12.40 8.89 -1.07
N ARG A 86 -13.34 8.51 -1.94
CA ARG A 86 -14.71 9.03 -1.96
C ARG A 86 -15.52 8.48 -0.78
#